data_AF-A0A3N5ERW2-F1
#
_entry.id   AF-A0A3N5ERW2-F1
#
_cell.length_a   1.000
_cell.length_b   1.000
_cell.length_c   1.000
_cell.angle_alpha   90.00
_cell.angle_beta   90.00
_cell.angle_gamma   90.00
#
_symmetry.space_group_name_H-M   'P 1'
#
loop_
_entity.id
_entity.type
_entity.pdbx_description
1 polymer ?
#
loop_
_entity_poly.entity_id
_entity_poly.type
_entity_poly.pdbx_seq_one_letter_code
_entity_poly.pdbx_strand_id
1 'polypeptide(L)'
;MRCLLLSLLLAAPQDEKTIKIQVAPQDSPAHYQAQWLGDLDRPVADGLTLGGTVIAAKVTDKGALELDLKNDGKVRTLGKKEIVSVPVQGEGDKPKSMTVKLEFRKREDGTWVYRNLTTLHVQIGAEQFVIVDANGNGSYADAKQDGMAWEGRQWLYPLPGEYERWCSATMEFTGLTLGPVGENASVKAKPLATTVPAALGILKGINEERVEIGLTPRPEDPKLSADLQKHC
;
A
#
# COMPACT_ATOMS: atom_id res chain seq x y z
N MET A 1 -14.91 47.44 31.55
CA MET A 1 -14.79 46.83 30.20
C MET A 1 -13.36 46.35 30.01
N ARG A 2 -13.10 45.05 30.14
CA ARG A 2 -11.80 44.44 29.81
C ARG A 2 -11.94 43.79 28.44
N CYS A 3 -11.28 44.33 27.43
CA CYS A 3 -11.09 43.65 26.15
C CYS A 3 -10.26 42.39 26.40
N LEU A 4 -10.91 41.22 26.30
CA LEU A 4 -10.20 39.98 26.00
C LEU A 4 -9.66 40.11 24.58
N LEU A 5 -8.38 40.43 24.45
CA LEU A 5 -7.61 40.12 23.26
C LEU A 5 -7.50 38.60 23.20
N LEU A 6 -8.41 37.98 22.46
CA LEU A 6 -8.27 36.60 22.02
C LEU A 6 -7.13 36.58 21.00
N SER A 7 -5.92 36.30 21.49
CA SER A 7 -4.78 36.04 20.64
C SER A 7 -5.12 34.85 19.75
N LEU A 8 -5.46 35.12 18.49
CA LEU A 8 -5.39 34.16 17.40
C LEU A 8 -3.92 33.74 17.28
N LEU A 9 -3.53 32.76 18.10
CA LEU A 9 -2.34 31.95 17.88
C LEU A 9 -2.57 31.24 16.56
N LEU A 10 -2.13 31.88 15.47
CA LEU A 10 -1.74 31.18 14.26
C LEU A 10 -0.76 30.10 14.71
N ALA A 11 -1.24 28.86 14.79
CA ALA A 11 -0.37 27.72 14.99
C ALA A 11 0.67 27.79 13.88
N ALA A 12 1.94 27.98 14.26
CA ALA A 12 3.03 27.93 13.30
C ALA A 12 2.89 26.63 12.49
N PRO A 13 3.06 26.67 11.15
CA PRO A 13 3.02 25.46 10.35
C PRO A 13 4.00 24.47 10.98
N GLN A 14 3.48 23.33 11.45
CA GLN A 14 4.37 22.30 11.98
C GLN A 14 5.19 21.81 10.81
N ASP A 15 6.51 22.03 10.90
CA ASP A 15 7.45 21.58 9.88
C ASP A 15 7.31 20.08 9.63
N GLU A 16 7.53 19.70 8.38
CA GLU A 16 7.55 18.32 7.93
C GLU A 16 8.66 17.53 8.66
N LYS A 17 8.31 16.40 9.28
CA LYS A 17 9.22 15.58 10.07
C LYS A 17 9.26 14.16 9.55
N THR A 18 10.45 13.55 9.56
CA THR A 18 10.58 12.12 9.30
C THR A 18 10.06 11.32 10.49
N ILE A 19 9.11 10.42 10.23
CA ILE A 19 8.53 9.48 11.19
C ILE A 19 8.97 8.08 10.78
N LYS A 20 9.54 7.32 11.73
CA LYS A 20 9.75 5.88 11.54
C LYS A 20 8.40 5.18 11.70
N ILE A 21 8.05 4.33 10.74
CA ILE A 21 6.72 3.72 10.68
C ILE A 21 6.83 2.24 11.04
N GLN A 22 5.82 1.74 11.75
CA GLN A 22 5.77 0.32 12.11
C GLN A 22 5.11 -0.45 10.98
N VAL A 23 5.75 -1.54 10.56
CA VAL A 23 5.27 -2.39 9.47
C VAL A 23 5.19 -3.84 9.93
N ALA A 24 4.01 -4.45 9.79
CA ALA A 24 3.76 -5.83 10.13
C ALA A 24 3.11 -6.56 8.93
N PRO A 25 3.60 -7.74 8.54
CA PRO A 25 2.91 -8.54 7.54
C PRO A 25 1.60 -9.08 8.11
N GLN A 26 0.57 -9.09 7.29
CA GLN A 26 -0.73 -9.67 7.61
C GLN A 26 -1.33 -10.39 6.41
N ASP A 27 -2.21 -11.34 6.68
CA ASP A 27 -3.07 -11.90 5.63
C ASP A 27 -4.03 -10.81 5.15
N SER A 28 -4.23 -10.76 3.83
CA SER A 28 -5.13 -9.82 3.19
C SER A 28 -6.54 -10.06 3.73
N PRO A 29 -7.16 -9.08 4.42
CA PRO A 29 -8.48 -9.25 5.00
C PRO A 29 -9.58 -9.32 3.92
N ALA A 30 -9.28 -8.89 2.70
CA ALA A 30 -10.18 -8.90 1.56
C ALA A 30 -9.42 -9.09 0.23
N HIS A 31 -10.16 -9.38 -0.85
CA HIS A 31 -9.64 -9.19 -2.20
C HIS A 31 -9.75 -7.72 -2.57
N TYR A 32 -8.61 -7.04 -2.56
CA TYR A 32 -8.54 -5.66 -3.02
C TYR A 32 -8.92 -5.53 -4.49
N GLN A 33 -9.38 -4.33 -4.84
CA GLN A 33 -9.70 -3.92 -6.21
C GLN A 33 -8.80 -2.74 -6.58
N ALA A 34 -8.35 -2.70 -7.82
CA ALA A 34 -7.54 -1.60 -8.31
C ALA A 34 -8.08 -1.14 -9.67
N GLN A 35 -8.29 0.17 -9.82
CA GLN A 35 -8.64 0.74 -11.12
C GLN A 35 -7.37 1.02 -11.94
N TRP A 36 -6.30 1.49 -11.29
CA TRP A 36 -5.11 2.02 -11.98
C TRP A 36 -3.93 1.04 -12.02
N LEU A 37 -3.94 0.01 -11.17
CA LEU A 37 -2.88 -1.01 -11.11
C LEU A 37 -3.17 -2.22 -12.00
N GLY A 38 -4.35 -2.26 -12.63
CA GLY A 38 -4.79 -3.38 -13.46
C GLY A 38 -5.20 -4.60 -12.63
N ASP A 39 -5.04 -5.78 -13.24
CA ASP A 39 -5.39 -7.05 -12.59
C ASP A 39 -4.33 -7.47 -11.57
N LEU A 40 -4.79 -7.77 -10.36
CA LEU A 40 -3.95 -8.22 -9.23
C LEU A 40 -3.65 -9.72 -9.32
N ASP A 41 -4.32 -10.45 -10.21
CA ASP A 41 -3.92 -11.80 -10.58
C ASP A 41 -2.78 -11.77 -11.59
N ARG A 42 -1.70 -12.46 -11.26
CA ARG A 42 -0.51 -12.53 -12.08
C ARG A 42 -0.43 -13.89 -12.78
N PRO A 43 -0.05 -13.94 -14.07
CA PRO A 43 0.14 -15.21 -14.76
C PRO A 43 1.31 -15.97 -14.13
N VAL A 44 1.18 -17.30 -14.00
CA VAL A 44 2.27 -18.15 -13.52
C VAL A 44 3.31 -18.44 -14.62
N ALA A 45 2.90 -18.46 -15.90
CA ALA A 45 3.76 -18.78 -17.05
C ALA A 45 4.65 -20.02 -16.80
N ASP A 46 5.98 -19.87 -16.95
CA ASP A 46 7.05 -20.83 -16.68
C ASP A 46 7.68 -20.68 -15.28
N GLY A 47 7.22 -19.70 -14.51
CA GLY A 47 7.67 -19.45 -13.14
C GLY A 47 7.35 -18.04 -12.67
N LEU A 48 7.69 -17.76 -11.42
CA LEU A 48 7.60 -16.42 -10.85
C LEU A 48 8.83 -16.11 -10.00
N THR A 49 9.09 -14.82 -9.80
CA THR A 49 10.14 -14.32 -8.91
C THR A 49 9.47 -13.53 -7.79
N LEU A 50 9.72 -13.93 -6.55
CA LEU A 50 9.14 -13.31 -5.36
C LEU A 50 10.24 -12.95 -4.36
N GLY A 51 10.48 -11.66 -4.18
CA GLY A 51 11.59 -11.11 -3.38
C GLY A 51 12.91 -11.80 -3.66
N GLY A 52 13.28 -11.87 -4.94
CA GLY A 52 14.51 -12.53 -5.42
C GLY A 52 14.46 -14.06 -5.45
N THR A 53 13.44 -14.71 -4.87
CA THR A 53 13.28 -16.17 -4.93
C THR A 53 12.61 -16.58 -6.22
N VAL A 54 13.31 -17.39 -7.04
CA VAL A 54 12.75 -17.95 -8.28
C VAL A 54 12.00 -19.23 -7.96
N ILE A 55 10.73 -19.29 -8.34
CA ILE A 55 9.86 -20.47 -8.24
C ILE A 55 9.59 -20.95 -9.67
N ALA A 56 10.23 -22.05 -10.05
CA ALA A 56 9.97 -22.66 -11.35
C ALA A 56 8.56 -23.26 -11.37
N ALA A 57 7.87 -23.12 -12.49
CA ALA A 57 6.52 -23.61 -12.66
C ALA A 57 6.35 -24.37 -13.98
N LYS A 58 5.50 -25.40 -13.97
CA LYS A 58 5.15 -26.16 -15.17
C LYS A 58 3.70 -26.61 -15.11
N VAL A 59 3.00 -26.54 -16.23
CA VAL A 59 1.68 -27.17 -16.37
C VAL A 59 1.85 -28.56 -16.98
N THR A 60 1.27 -29.56 -16.31
CA THR A 60 1.26 -30.97 -16.77
C THR A 60 0.27 -31.18 -17.92
N ASP A 61 0.37 -32.32 -18.61
CA ASP A 61 -0.57 -32.70 -19.68
C ASP A 61 -2.03 -32.80 -19.21
N LYS A 62 -2.22 -33.05 -17.90
CA LYS A 62 -3.56 -33.08 -17.25
C LYS A 62 -4.03 -31.69 -16.79
N GLY A 63 -3.25 -30.65 -17.06
CA GLY A 63 -3.55 -29.27 -16.71
C GLY A 63 -3.37 -28.92 -15.23
N ALA A 64 -2.71 -29.77 -14.44
CA ALA A 64 -2.30 -29.48 -13.06
C ALA A 64 -1.00 -28.66 -13.05
N LEU A 65 -0.83 -27.78 -12.07
CA LEU A 65 0.34 -26.92 -11.91
C LEU A 65 1.38 -27.58 -11.02
N GLU A 66 2.63 -27.67 -11.46
CA GLU A 66 3.78 -28.11 -10.68
C GLU A 66 4.62 -26.89 -10.31
N LEU A 67 4.97 -26.77 -9.03
CA LEU A 67 5.78 -25.68 -8.48
C LEU A 67 7.00 -26.23 -7.75
N ASP A 68 8.18 -25.74 -8.08
CA ASP A 68 9.40 -25.97 -7.29
C ASP A 68 9.63 -24.78 -6.35
N LEU A 69 9.07 -24.88 -5.15
CA LEU A 69 9.01 -23.77 -4.17
C LEU A 69 10.37 -23.40 -3.58
N LYS A 70 11.36 -24.29 -3.67
CA LYS A 70 12.69 -24.12 -3.07
C LYS A 70 13.80 -24.11 -4.11
N ASN A 71 13.46 -24.28 -5.39
CA ASN A 71 14.40 -24.49 -6.47
C ASN A 71 15.36 -25.66 -6.18
N ASP A 72 14.84 -26.73 -5.57
CA ASP A 72 15.60 -27.93 -5.18
C ASP A 72 15.25 -29.17 -6.01
N GLY A 73 14.42 -29.00 -7.04
CA GLY A 73 13.89 -30.05 -7.91
C GLY A 73 12.68 -30.79 -7.34
N LYS A 74 12.27 -30.53 -6.09
CA LYS A 74 11.09 -31.17 -5.49
C LYS A 74 9.82 -30.38 -5.81
N VAL A 75 9.07 -30.91 -6.76
CA VAL A 75 7.82 -30.29 -7.22
C VAL A 75 6.64 -30.57 -6.29
N ARG A 76 5.83 -29.55 -6.05
CA ARG A 76 4.48 -29.64 -5.47
C ARG A 76 3.46 -29.52 -6.59
N THR A 77 2.54 -30.48 -6.70
CA THR A 77 1.49 -30.48 -7.73
C THR A 77 0.17 -29.94 -7.16
N LEU A 78 -0.43 -28.96 -7.84
CA LEU A 78 -1.71 -28.34 -7.54
C LEU A 78 -2.73 -28.72 -8.62
N GLY A 79 -3.78 -29.45 -8.21
CA GLY A 79 -4.88 -29.84 -9.10
C GLY A 79 -6.11 -28.91 -9.04
N LYS A 80 -6.13 -27.99 -8.07
CA LYS A 80 -7.26 -27.08 -7.80
C LYS A 80 -6.73 -25.79 -7.15
N LYS A 81 -7.64 -24.85 -6.88
CA LYS A 81 -7.32 -23.64 -6.11
C LYS A 81 -6.67 -24.01 -4.78
N GLU A 82 -5.52 -23.40 -4.49
CA GLU A 82 -4.74 -23.70 -3.29
C GLU A 82 -3.90 -22.49 -2.84
N ILE A 83 -3.72 -22.33 -1.53
CA ILE A 83 -2.85 -21.31 -0.94
C ILE A 83 -1.51 -21.95 -0.59
N VAL A 84 -0.43 -21.32 -1.03
CA VAL A 84 0.95 -21.76 -0.80
C VAL A 84 1.71 -20.68 -0.06
N SER A 85 2.41 -21.06 1.01
CA SER A 85 3.30 -20.20 1.75
C SER A 85 4.71 -20.25 1.18
N VAL A 86 5.26 -19.10 0.80
CA VAL A 86 6.61 -18.92 0.27
C VAL A 86 7.41 -18.05 1.23
N PRO A 87 8.53 -18.54 1.79
CA PRO A 87 9.43 -17.69 2.56
C PRO A 87 10.20 -16.75 1.62
N VAL A 88 10.21 -15.47 1.95
CA VAL A 88 10.95 -14.41 1.26
C VAL A 88 11.90 -13.78 2.26
N GLN A 89 13.09 -13.39 1.82
CA GLN A 89 14.07 -12.70 2.63
C GLN A 89 14.19 -11.23 2.20
N GLY A 90 14.34 -10.35 3.19
CA GLY A 90 14.76 -8.97 2.97
C GLY A 90 16.23 -8.88 2.59
N GLU A 91 16.78 -7.66 2.63
CA GLU A 91 18.15 -7.39 2.20
C GLU A 91 19.01 -6.87 3.37
N GLY A 92 20.34 -6.93 3.21
CA GLY A 92 21.31 -6.40 4.19
C GLY A 92 21.91 -7.45 5.13
N ASP A 93 22.64 -6.97 6.16
CA ASP A 93 23.46 -7.83 7.03
C ASP A 93 22.66 -8.78 7.94
N LYS A 94 21.39 -8.45 8.21
CA LYS A 94 20.45 -9.25 9.02
C LYS A 94 19.07 -9.21 8.37
N PRO A 95 18.89 -9.89 7.23
CA PRO A 95 17.67 -9.78 6.44
C PRO A 95 16.49 -10.35 7.22
N LYS A 96 15.42 -9.58 7.33
CA LYS A 96 14.15 -10.02 7.90
C LYS A 96 13.51 -11.02 6.95
N SER A 97 13.01 -12.13 7.47
CA SER A 97 12.21 -13.05 6.68
C SER A 97 10.73 -12.77 6.83
N MET A 98 9.99 -12.98 5.76
CA MET A 98 8.53 -12.89 5.72
C MET A 98 7.99 -14.12 5.00
N THR A 99 6.87 -14.65 5.48
CA THR A 99 6.14 -15.69 4.74
C THR A 99 5.06 -15.01 3.91
N VAL A 100 5.18 -15.09 2.60
CA VAL A 100 4.18 -14.61 1.65
C VAL A 100 3.22 -15.74 1.32
N LYS A 101 1.91 -15.48 1.37
CA LYS A 101 0.87 -16.43 0.98
C LYS A 101 0.40 -16.11 -0.43
N LEU A 102 0.53 -17.07 -1.33
CA LEU A 102 0.07 -16.97 -2.70
C LEU A 102 -1.14 -17.89 -2.91
N GLU A 103 -2.26 -17.34 -3.38
CA GLU A 103 -3.38 -18.14 -3.87
C GLU A 103 -3.18 -18.45 -5.35
N PHE A 104 -3.02 -19.73 -5.68
CA PHE A 104 -2.99 -20.22 -7.04
C PHE A 104 -4.38 -20.66 -7.47
N ARG A 105 -4.81 -20.25 -8.66
CA ARG A 105 -6.09 -20.67 -9.24
C ARG A 105 -6.00 -20.83 -10.75
N LYS A 106 -6.80 -21.75 -11.28
CA LYS A 106 -6.97 -21.94 -12.71
C LYS A 106 -8.15 -21.11 -13.21
N ARG A 107 -7.95 -20.34 -14.27
CA ARG A 107 -8.98 -19.58 -14.97
C ARG A 107 -9.81 -20.51 -15.87
N GLU A 108 -10.95 -19.99 -16.34
CA GLU A 108 -11.85 -20.73 -17.23
C GLU A 108 -11.18 -21.08 -18.58
N ASP A 109 -10.27 -20.24 -19.05
CA ASP A 109 -9.44 -20.48 -20.24
C ASP A 109 -8.34 -21.55 -20.02
N GLY A 110 -8.23 -22.09 -18.81
CA GLY A 110 -7.26 -23.11 -18.44
C GLY A 110 -5.89 -22.57 -18.01
N THR A 111 -5.67 -21.25 -18.05
CA THR A 111 -4.42 -20.64 -17.58
C THR A 111 -4.34 -20.62 -16.05
N TRP A 112 -3.14 -20.75 -15.51
CA TRP A 112 -2.90 -20.61 -14.07
C TRP A 112 -2.47 -19.19 -13.74
N VAL A 113 -3.08 -18.63 -12.70
CA VAL A 113 -2.71 -17.36 -12.12
C VAL A 113 -2.46 -17.51 -10.62
N TYR A 114 -1.72 -16.57 -10.07
CA TYR A 114 -1.54 -16.44 -8.63
C TYR A 114 -1.92 -15.04 -8.16
N ARG A 115 -2.33 -14.95 -6.90
CA ARG A 115 -2.60 -13.69 -6.20
C ARG A 115 -1.81 -13.66 -4.90
N ASN A 116 -1.11 -12.55 -4.65
CA ASN A 116 -0.50 -12.32 -3.37
C ASN A 116 -1.58 -11.98 -2.33
N LEU A 117 -1.68 -12.81 -1.29
CA LEU A 117 -2.60 -12.66 -0.17
C LEU A 117 -1.91 -12.12 1.08
N THR A 118 -0.63 -11.79 1.02
CA THR A 118 0.07 -11.10 2.11
C THR A 118 0.08 -9.61 1.81
N THR A 119 -0.14 -8.80 2.84
CA THR A 119 -0.08 -7.34 2.79
C THR A 119 0.79 -6.83 3.92
N LEU A 120 1.31 -5.61 3.79
CA LEU A 120 2.01 -4.94 4.87
C LEU A 120 1.07 -3.95 5.55
N HIS A 121 0.74 -4.22 6.81
CA HIS A 121 0.04 -3.28 7.66
C HIS A 121 1.03 -2.19 8.12
N VAL A 122 0.70 -0.94 7.90
CA VAL A 122 1.52 0.23 8.22
C VAL A 122 0.79 1.10 9.23
N GLN A 123 1.43 1.33 10.38
CA GLN A 123 0.89 2.20 11.42
C GLN A 123 1.75 3.45 11.63
N ILE A 124 1.10 4.61 11.59
CA ILE A 124 1.70 5.94 11.78
C ILE A 124 0.87 6.72 12.80
N GLY A 125 1.23 6.64 14.08
CA GLY A 125 0.40 7.20 15.14
C GLY A 125 -0.97 6.54 15.18
N ALA A 126 -2.04 7.30 14.91
CA ALA A 126 -3.41 6.82 14.81
C ALA A 126 -3.82 6.39 13.38
N GLU A 127 -2.99 6.68 12.39
CA GLU A 127 -3.27 6.41 10.98
C GLU A 127 -2.83 5.00 10.62
N GLN A 128 -3.68 4.27 9.89
CA GLN A 128 -3.45 2.87 9.52
C GLN A 128 -3.71 2.65 8.03
N PHE A 129 -2.73 2.03 7.37
CA PHE A 129 -2.73 1.75 5.95
C PHE A 129 -2.31 0.32 5.70
N VAL A 130 -2.62 -0.17 4.52
CA VAL A 130 -2.15 -1.45 4.01
C VAL A 130 -1.44 -1.23 2.69
N ILE A 131 -0.32 -1.92 2.51
CA ILE A 131 0.42 -1.96 1.26
C ILE A 131 0.28 -3.36 0.68
N VAL A 132 -0.06 -3.39 -0.61
CA VAL A 132 -0.31 -4.59 -1.38
C VAL A 132 0.71 -4.66 -2.50
N ASP A 133 1.44 -5.76 -2.55
CA ASP A 133 2.28 -6.12 -3.68
C ASP A 133 1.37 -6.46 -4.87
N ALA A 134 1.13 -5.47 -5.73
CA ALA A 134 0.15 -5.56 -6.81
C ALA A 134 0.79 -6.08 -8.11
N ASN A 135 2.10 -5.91 -8.28
CA ASN A 135 2.83 -6.49 -9.41
C ASN A 135 3.25 -7.97 -9.16
N GLY A 136 3.17 -8.43 -7.90
CA GLY A 136 3.41 -9.81 -7.46
C GLY A 136 4.89 -10.15 -7.28
N ASN A 137 5.77 -9.16 -7.22
CA ASN A 137 7.22 -9.39 -7.17
C ASN A 137 7.77 -9.53 -5.74
N GLY A 138 6.94 -9.31 -4.72
CA GLY A 138 7.29 -9.44 -3.31
C GLY A 138 8.13 -8.30 -2.71
N SER A 139 8.31 -7.16 -3.40
CA SER A 139 9.06 -6.00 -2.87
C SER A 139 8.21 -5.16 -1.91
N TYR A 140 6.92 -4.96 -2.21
CA TYR A 140 5.99 -4.07 -1.50
C TYR A 140 6.47 -2.61 -1.41
N ALA A 141 7.36 -2.19 -2.31
CA ALA A 141 8.02 -0.90 -2.28
C ALA A 141 8.01 -0.20 -3.65
N ASP A 142 7.43 -0.81 -4.68
CA ASP A 142 7.53 -0.31 -6.04
C ASP A 142 6.50 0.79 -6.28
N ALA A 143 6.96 2.04 -6.26
CA ALA A 143 6.12 3.20 -6.54
C ALA A 143 5.37 3.01 -7.87
N LYS A 144 4.08 3.34 -7.85
CA LYS A 144 3.12 3.21 -8.95
C LYS A 144 2.80 1.79 -9.42
N GLN A 145 3.53 0.78 -8.97
CA GLN A 145 3.27 -0.62 -9.32
C GLN A 145 2.58 -1.36 -8.19
N ASP A 146 2.95 -1.05 -6.95
CA ASP A 146 2.29 -1.54 -5.75
C ASP A 146 1.09 -0.68 -5.38
N GLY A 147 0.25 -1.21 -4.50
CA GLY A 147 -0.97 -0.57 -4.04
C GLY A 147 -0.91 -0.16 -2.58
N MET A 148 -1.61 0.91 -2.24
CA MET A 148 -1.89 1.33 -0.88
C MET A 148 -3.40 1.53 -0.71
N ALA A 149 -3.95 1.08 0.41
CA ALA A 149 -5.31 1.41 0.84
C ALA A 149 -5.30 1.86 2.31
N TRP A 150 -6.31 2.61 2.71
CA TRP A 150 -6.57 2.83 4.13
C TRP A 150 -7.12 1.55 4.75
N GLU A 151 -6.87 1.35 6.04
CA GLU A 151 -7.44 0.20 6.75
C GLU A 151 -8.97 0.14 6.58
N GLY A 152 -9.50 -1.06 6.34
CA GLY A 152 -10.92 -1.30 6.10
C GLY A 152 -11.45 -0.90 4.72
N ARG A 153 -10.62 -0.31 3.85
CA ARG A 153 -11.01 0.05 2.47
C ARG A 153 -10.52 -1.00 1.48
N GLN A 154 -11.33 -1.26 0.44
CA GLN A 154 -11.05 -2.31 -0.55
C GLN A 154 -10.37 -1.81 -1.83
N TRP A 155 -10.35 -0.49 -2.05
CA TRP A 155 -9.77 0.12 -3.25
C TRP A 155 -8.30 0.48 -3.03
N LEU A 156 -7.45 0.00 -3.94
CA LEU A 156 -6.03 0.33 -3.98
C LEU A 156 -5.79 1.57 -4.82
N TYR A 157 -4.98 2.46 -4.26
CA TYR A 157 -4.32 3.54 -4.95
C TYR A 157 -2.89 3.14 -5.26
N PRO A 158 -2.30 3.61 -6.36
CA PRO A 158 -0.89 3.34 -6.61
C PRO A 158 -0.03 3.86 -5.46
N LEU A 159 0.93 3.05 -5.03
CA LEU A 159 1.90 3.41 -4.02
C LEU A 159 2.60 4.70 -4.47
N PRO A 160 2.63 5.72 -3.62
CA PRO A 160 3.08 7.03 -4.04
C PRO A 160 4.59 7.07 -4.28
N GLY A 161 5.01 7.87 -5.23
CA GLY A 161 6.43 8.13 -5.49
C GLY A 161 7.07 8.99 -4.39
N GLU A 162 8.41 9.05 -4.41
CA GLU A 162 9.22 9.77 -3.42
C GLU A 162 8.75 11.21 -3.15
N TYR A 163 8.38 11.95 -4.21
CA TYR A 163 8.01 13.37 -4.13
C TYR A 163 6.49 13.60 -4.10
N GLU A 164 5.71 12.54 -4.19
CA GLU A 164 4.26 12.69 -4.22
C GLU A 164 3.75 12.98 -2.81
N ARG A 165 2.76 13.87 -2.75
CA ARG A 165 2.05 14.17 -1.50
C ARG A 165 0.72 13.44 -1.50
N TRP A 166 0.40 12.82 -0.38
CA TRP A 166 -0.91 12.25 -0.09
C TRP A 166 -1.28 12.61 1.35
N CYS A 167 -2.48 12.23 1.78
CA CYS A 167 -2.93 12.55 3.13
C CYS A 167 -3.86 11.47 3.68
N SER A 168 -3.97 11.44 5.00
CA SER A 168 -5.11 10.88 5.72
C SER A 168 -6.14 11.98 6.00
N ALA A 169 -7.12 11.72 6.86
CA ALA A 169 -7.97 12.77 7.40
C ALA A 169 -7.19 13.79 8.24
N THR A 170 -6.07 13.41 8.89
CA THR A 170 -5.41 14.31 9.85
C THR A 170 -3.96 14.68 9.53
N MET A 171 -3.33 13.99 8.58
CA MET A 171 -1.90 14.12 8.28
C MET A 171 -1.67 14.24 6.77
N GLU A 172 -0.69 15.04 6.40
CA GLU A 172 -0.10 15.06 5.06
C GLU A 172 1.20 14.26 5.08
N PHE A 173 1.44 13.46 4.05
CA PHE A 173 2.56 12.55 3.91
C PHE A 173 3.31 12.76 2.60
N THR A 174 4.61 12.49 2.60
CA THR A 174 5.46 12.42 1.42
C THR A 174 6.69 11.55 1.71
N GLY A 175 7.47 11.17 0.71
CA GLY A 175 8.74 10.45 0.90
C GLY A 175 8.60 9.15 1.68
N LEU A 176 7.59 8.32 1.34
CA LEU A 176 7.47 6.97 1.90
C LEU A 176 8.64 6.13 1.39
N THR A 177 9.42 5.61 2.33
CA THR A 177 10.51 4.69 2.08
C THR A 177 10.18 3.36 2.71
N LEU A 178 10.22 2.29 1.92
CA LEU A 178 10.07 0.92 2.37
C LEU A 178 11.23 0.12 1.79
N GLY A 179 12.01 -0.51 2.67
CA GLY A 179 12.92 -1.56 2.25
C GLY A 179 12.15 -2.83 1.89
N PRO A 180 12.85 -3.84 1.33
CA PRO A 180 12.29 -5.15 1.06
C PRO A 180 11.52 -5.69 2.27
N VAL A 181 10.37 -6.32 2.04
CA VAL A 181 9.51 -6.88 3.10
C VAL A 181 9.16 -5.92 4.24
N GLY A 182 9.16 -4.60 3.97
CA GLY A 182 8.80 -3.55 4.93
C GLY A 182 9.91 -3.13 5.90
N GLU A 183 11.17 -3.39 5.56
CA GLU A 183 12.32 -2.97 6.37
C GLU A 183 12.57 -1.46 6.35
N ASN A 184 13.21 -0.93 7.40
CA ASN A 184 13.65 0.48 7.49
C ASN A 184 12.58 1.52 7.11
N ALA A 185 11.32 1.20 7.38
CA ALA A 185 10.20 1.96 6.86
C ALA A 185 10.14 3.37 7.50
N SER A 186 9.97 4.39 6.66
CA SER A 186 9.84 5.77 7.11
C SER A 186 8.99 6.61 6.16
N VAL A 187 8.46 7.71 6.66
CA VAL A 187 7.70 8.68 5.86
C VAL A 187 7.94 10.07 6.42
N LYS A 188 7.87 11.09 5.58
CA LYS A 188 7.79 12.47 6.05
C LYS A 188 6.33 12.83 6.27
N ALA A 189 6.01 13.42 7.41
CA ALA A 189 4.65 13.82 7.71
C ALA A 189 4.57 15.14 8.47
N LYS A 190 3.42 15.79 8.33
CA LYS A 190 2.98 16.94 9.13
C LYS A 190 1.46 16.86 9.31
N PRO A 191 0.88 17.48 10.35
CA PRO A 191 -0.57 17.60 10.43
C PRO A 191 -1.13 18.30 9.18
N LEU A 192 -2.32 17.87 8.75
CA LEU A 192 -3.10 18.67 7.83
C LEU A 192 -3.41 20.00 8.51
N ALA A 193 -3.01 21.06 7.85
CA ALA A 193 -3.28 22.42 8.23
C ALA A 193 -3.99 23.09 7.06
N THR A 194 -4.80 24.08 7.38
CA THR A 194 -5.39 24.98 6.40
C THR A 194 -5.11 26.41 6.85
N THR A 195 -5.08 27.34 5.90
CA THR A 195 -4.97 28.78 6.23
C THR A 195 -6.20 29.34 6.95
N VAL A 196 -7.35 28.64 6.88
CA VAL A 196 -8.59 28.93 7.62
C VAL A 196 -8.98 27.75 8.51
N PRO A 197 -8.97 27.87 9.86
CA PRO A 197 -9.22 26.74 10.75
C PRO A 197 -10.57 26.02 10.53
N ALA A 198 -11.62 26.75 10.17
CA ALA A 198 -12.94 26.17 9.87
C ALA A 198 -12.94 25.26 8.62
N ALA A 199 -12.02 25.48 7.67
CA ALA A 199 -11.90 24.67 6.46
C ALA A 199 -11.28 23.29 6.72
N LEU A 200 -10.61 23.09 7.85
CA LEU A 200 -9.96 21.82 8.17
C LEU A 200 -10.96 20.67 8.30
N GLY A 201 -12.13 20.93 8.89
CA GLY A 201 -13.21 19.93 8.98
C GLY A 201 -13.77 19.55 7.61
N ILE A 202 -13.83 20.51 6.69
CA ILE A 202 -14.30 20.29 5.32
C ILE A 202 -13.28 19.44 4.55
N LEU A 203 -11.99 19.77 4.62
CA LEU A 203 -10.93 19.00 3.97
C LEU A 203 -10.88 17.56 4.49
N LYS A 204 -11.04 17.37 5.81
CA LYS A 204 -11.21 16.07 6.46
C LYS A 204 -12.35 15.27 5.83
N GLY A 205 -13.55 15.83 5.82
CA GLY A 205 -14.74 15.19 5.25
C GLY A 205 -14.57 14.86 3.76
N ILE A 206 -14.00 15.77 2.98
CA ILE A 206 -13.71 15.52 1.55
C ILE A 206 -12.77 14.33 1.38
N ASN A 207 -11.69 14.24 2.15
CA ASN A 207 -10.75 13.12 2.02
C ASN A 207 -11.38 11.79 2.46
N GLU A 208 -12.20 11.79 3.51
CA GLU A 208 -12.97 10.62 3.94
C GLU A 208 -13.94 10.14 2.84
N GLU A 209 -14.72 11.06 2.27
CA GLU A 209 -15.65 10.77 1.17
C GLU A 209 -14.93 10.25 -0.07
N ARG A 210 -13.83 10.88 -0.47
CA ARG A 210 -13.02 10.45 -1.61
C ARG A 210 -12.56 9.01 -1.44
N VAL A 211 -12.05 8.65 -0.27
CA VAL A 211 -11.61 7.29 0.01
C VAL A 211 -12.79 6.31 0.00
N GLU A 212 -13.95 6.71 0.50
CA GLU A 212 -15.17 5.90 0.46
C GLU A 212 -15.61 5.57 -0.97
N ILE A 213 -15.47 6.51 -1.90
CA ILE A 213 -15.82 6.32 -3.32
C ILE A 213 -14.65 5.83 -4.20
N GLY A 214 -13.54 5.40 -3.61
CA GLY A 214 -12.41 4.83 -4.36
C GLY A 214 -11.55 5.88 -5.09
N LEU A 215 -11.52 7.13 -4.62
CA LEU A 215 -10.65 8.19 -5.12
C LEU A 215 -9.49 8.48 -4.16
N THR A 216 -8.31 8.76 -4.72
CA THR A 216 -7.11 9.08 -3.92
C THR A 216 -7.34 10.35 -3.09
N PRO A 217 -7.02 10.34 -1.78
CA PRO A 217 -7.07 11.54 -0.95
C PRO A 217 -6.02 12.55 -1.43
N ARG A 218 -6.25 13.86 -1.20
CA ARG A 218 -5.37 14.92 -1.72
C ARG A 218 -5.03 15.95 -0.63
N PRO A 219 -3.79 16.46 -0.62
CA PRO A 219 -3.41 17.55 0.27
C PRO A 219 -4.23 18.81 -0.03
N GLU A 220 -4.17 19.80 0.88
CA GLU A 220 -4.70 21.14 0.64
C GLU A 220 -4.09 21.72 -0.66
N ASP A 221 -4.91 22.33 -1.51
CA ASP A 221 -4.43 23.19 -2.60
C ASP A 221 -4.36 24.64 -2.07
N PRO A 222 -3.15 25.21 -1.89
CA PRO A 222 -3.01 26.56 -1.35
C PRO A 222 -3.64 27.63 -2.25
N LYS A 223 -3.67 27.43 -3.57
CA LYS A 223 -4.24 28.39 -4.52
C LYS A 223 -5.76 28.39 -4.44
N LEU A 224 -6.37 27.21 -4.46
CA LEU A 224 -7.83 27.10 -4.30
C LEU A 224 -8.29 27.64 -2.95
N SER A 225 -7.52 27.39 -1.89
CA SER A 225 -7.81 27.90 -0.55
C SER A 225 -7.73 29.42 -0.48
N ALA A 226 -6.72 30.03 -1.11
CA ALA A 226 -6.60 31.48 -1.20
C ALA A 226 -7.69 32.13 -2.06
N ASP A 227 -8.12 31.47 -3.15
CA ASP A 227 -9.18 31.99 -4.00
C ASP A 227 -10.55 31.92 -3.33
N LEU A 228 -10.86 30.84 -2.59
CA LEU A 228 -12.08 30.76 -1.78
C LEU A 228 -12.13 31.87 -0.72
N GLN A 229 -11.00 32.23 -0.12
CA GLN A 229 -10.91 33.31 0.87
C GLN A 229 -11.18 34.70 0.31
N LYS A 230 -10.98 34.94 -0.99
CA LYS A 230 -11.33 36.22 -1.61
C LYS A 230 -12.85 36.44 -1.69
N HIS A 231 -13.63 35.37 -1.55
CA HIS A 231 -15.08 35.37 -1.68
C HIS A 231 -15.83 35.21 -0.33
N CYS A 232 -15.09 35.13 0.78
CA CYS A 232 -15.61 35.19 2.15
C CYS A 232 -15.35 36.58 2.75
#